data_AF-A0A1M3EN48-F1
#
_entry.id   AF-A0A1M3EN48-F1
#
_cell.length_a   1.000
_cell.length_b   1.000
_cell.length_c   1.000
_cell.angle_alpha   90.00
_cell.angle_beta   90.00
_cell.angle_gamma   90.00
#
_symmetry.space_group_name_H-M   'P 1'
#
loop_
_entity.id
_entity.type
_entity.pdbx_description
1 polymer ?
#
loop_
_entity_poly.entity_id
_entity_poly.type
_entity_poly.pdbx_seq_one_letter_code
_entity_poly.pdbx_strand_id
1 'polypeptide(L)' 'MAVAEQTRITLTDDLDGSEPARTYRFAWQDTVYEIDLTDAHRDELLRALQPYTTAARKASTGANRRGRASSAS' A
#
# COMPACT_ATOMS: atom_id res chain seq x y z
N MET A 1 -6.03 37.51 -24.86
CA MET A 1 -5.17 37.11 -23.73
C MET A 1 -5.28 35.61 -23.60
N ALA A 2 -4.16 34.88 -23.66
CA ALA A 2 -4.19 33.43 -23.51
C ALA A 2 -4.35 33.10 -22.03
N VAL A 3 -5.32 32.24 -21.70
CA VAL A 3 -5.43 31.62 -20.38
C VAL A 3 -4.44 30.45 -20.33
N ALA A 4 -3.69 30.32 -19.25
CA ALA A 4 -2.89 29.13 -19.00
C ALA A 4 -3.63 28.27 -17.98
N GLU A 5 -3.90 27.01 -18.33
CA GLU A 5 -4.49 26.03 -17.43
C GLU A 5 -3.36 25.22 -16.78
N GLN A 6 -3.40 25.07 -15.45
CA GLN A 6 -2.46 24.23 -14.70
C GLN A 6 -3.23 23.18 -13.90
N THR A 7 -3.12 21.92 -14.30
CA THR A 7 -3.69 20.78 -13.57
C THR A 7 -2.73 20.36 -12.45
N ARG A 8 -3.21 20.35 -11.20
CA ARG A 8 -2.48 19.81 -10.04
C ARG A 8 -3.07 18.47 -9.64
N ILE A 9 -2.24 17.44 -9.61
CA ILE A 9 -2.61 16.11 -9.10
C ILE A 9 -2.07 16.03 -7.67
N THR A 10 -2.95 15.80 -6.71
CA THR A 10 -2.57 15.53 -5.31
C THR A 10 -3.08 14.16 -4.88
N LEU A 11 -2.27 13.49 -4.06
CA LEU A 11 -2.63 12.23 -3.42
C LEU A 11 -3.29 12.55 -2.07
N THR A 12 -4.55 12.16 -1.94
CA THR A 12 -5.40 12.38 -0.77
C THR A 12 -5.66 11.08 -0.04
N ASP A 13 -5.95 11.16 1.25
CA ASP A 13 -6.30 10.02 2.08
C ASP A 13 -7.66 9.44 1.68
N ASP A 14 -7.75 8.14 1.46
CA ASP A 14 -8.98 7.47 1.03
C ASP A 14 -10.07 7.45 2.12
N LEU A 15 -9.72 7.69 3.39
CA LEU A 15 -10.68 7.66 4.51
C LEU A 15 -11.40 9.00 4.69
N ASP A 16 -10.70 10.11 4.51
CA ASP A 16 -11.23 11.45 4.83
C ASP A 16 -10.85 12.55 3.82
N GLY A 17 -10.02 12.26 2.82
CA GLY A 17 -9.54 13.21 1.82
C GLY A 17 -8.37 14.10 2.30
N SER A 18 -7.79 13.84 3.48
CA SER A 18 -6.70 14.63 4.04
C SER A 18 -5.40 14.49 3.24
N GLU A 19 -4.55 15.53 3.28
CA GLU A 19 -3.23 15.57 2.64
C GLU A 19 -2.13 15.84 3.68
N PRO A 20 -0.89 15.34 3.49
CA PRO A 20 -0.43 14.50 2.39
C PRO A 20 -0.69 13.00 2.64
N ALA A 21 -1.20 12.30 1.64
CA ALA A 21 -1.33 10.84 1.69
C ALA A 21 -0.19 10.12 0.96
N ARG A 22 -0.04 8.83 1.26
CA ARG A 22 0.89 7.89 0.62
C ARG A 22 0.20 6.55 0.45
N THR A 23 0.52 5.87 -0.64
CA THR A 23 0.00 4.52 -0.89
C THR A 23 0.67 3.49 -0.01
N TYR A 24 -0.13 2.75 0.75
CA TYR A 24 0.29 1.62 1.58
C TYR A 24 -0.34 0.32 1.08
N ARG A 25 0.37 -0.78 1.26
CA ARG A 25 -0.09 -2.13 0.91
C ARG A 25 -0.29 -2.95 2.16
N PHE A 26 -1.43 -3.63 2.24
CA PHE A 26 -1.70 -4.63 3.27
C PHE A 26 -2.42 -5.83 2.66
N ALA A 27 -2.46 -6.93 3.40
CA ALA A 27 -3.08 -8.16 2.92
C ALA A 27 -4.05 -8.71 3.98
N TRP A 28 -5.15 -9.26 3.50
CA TRP A 28 -6.09 -10.02 4.32
C TRP A 28 -6.43 -11.31 3.57
N GLN A 29 -6.11 -12.44 4.18
CA GLN A 29 -6.18 -13.76 3.54
C GLN A 29 -5.32 -13.78 2.26
N ASP A 30 -5.89 -14.18 1.13
CA ASP A 30 -5.22 -14.23 -0.17
C ASP A 30 -5.36 -12.93 -1.00
N THR A 31 -6.00 -11.89 -0.44
CA THR A 31 -6.23 -10.62 -1.14
C THR A 31 -5.26 -9.54 -0.67
N VAL A 32 -4.62 -8.87 -1.62
CA VAL A 32 -3.75 -7.71 -1.40
C VAL A 32 -4.53 -6.45 -1.72
N TYR A 33 -4.49 -5.49 -0.79
CA TYR A 33 -5.16 -4.20 -0.89
C TYR A 33 -4.12 -3.08 -0.94
N GLU A 34 -4.47 -2.01 -1.64
CA GLU A 34 -3.77 -0.73 -1.62
C GLU A 34 -4.71 0.32 -1.03
N ILE A 35 -4.17 1.25 -0.26
CA ILE A 35 -4.91 2.36 0.33
C ILE A 35 -3.99 3.57 0.46
N ASP A 36 -4.49 4.75 0.12
CA ASP A 36 -3.79 6.01 0.30
C ASP A 36 -4.13 6.58 1.68
N LEU A 37 -3.12 6.75 2.54
CA LEU A 37 -3.29 7.23 3.91
C LEU A 37 -2.31 8.34 4.25
N THR A 38 -2.74 9.28 5.09
CA THR A 38 -1.87 10.15 5.86
C THR A 38 -1.00 9.36 6.83
N ASP A 39 0.09 9.95 7.31
CA ASP A 39 0.95 9.31 8.33
C ASP A 39 0.16 8.98 9.61
N ALA A 40 -0.84 9.80 9.98
CA ALA A 40 -1.68 9.58 11.16
C ALA A 40 -2.57 8.32 11.02
N HIS A 41 -3.30 8.19 9.90
CA HIS A 41 -4.13 7.01 9.64
C HIS A 41 -3.30 5.76 9.38
N ARG A 42 -2.13 5.90 8.76
CA ARG A 42 -1.18 4.78 8.65
C ARG A 42 -0.75 4.27 10.02
N ASP A 43 -0.43 5.16 10.95
CA ASP A 43 -0.05 4.75 12.30
C ASP A 43 -1.22 4.11 13.06
N GLU A 44 -2.45 4.56 12.82
CA GLU A 44 -3.65 3.90 13.33
C GLU A 44 -3.81 2.48 12.80
N LEU A 45 -3.67 2.28 11.48
CA LEU A 45 -3.68 0.95 10.86
C LEU A 45 -2.62 0.03 11.47
N LEU A 46 -1.39 0.54 11.65
CA LEU A 46 -0.30 -0.24 12.26
C LEU A 46 -0.61 -0.59 13.72
N ARG A 47 -1.15 0.33 14.51
CA ARG A 47 -1.57 0.08 15.90
C ARG A 47 -2.66 -1.00 15.97
N ALA A 48 -3.65 -0.94 15.07
CA ALA A 48 -4.71 -1.94 15.02
C ALA A 48 -4.17 -3.35 14.67
N LEU A 49 -3.14 -3.42 13.82
CA LEU A 49 -2.50 -4.68 13.40
C LEU A 49 -1.41 -5.17 14.37
N GLN A 50 -0.91 -4.31 15.26
CA GLN A 50 0.21 -4.60 16.17
C GLN A 50 0.05 -5.87 17.02
N PRO A 51 -1.09 -6.16 17.68
CA PRO A 51 -1.22 -7.36 18.51
C PRO A 51 -1.11 -8.65 17.67
N TYR A 52 -1.66 -8.63 16.45
CA TYR A 52 -1.63 -9.77 15.54
C TYR A 52 -0.26 -9.97 14.91
N THR A 53 0.37 -8.88 14.45
CA THR A 53 1.70 -8.92 13.81
C THR A 53 2.80 -9.31 14.80
N THR A 54 2.65 -8.97 16.08
CA THR A 54 3.57 -9.38 17.15
C THR A 54 3.46 -10.88 17.45
N ALA A 55 2.24 -11.43 17.47
CA ALA A 55 2.00 -12.84 17.76
C ALA A 55 2.22 -13.76 16.54
N ALA A 56 2.04 -13.21 15.33
CA ALA A 56 2.17 -13.96 14.09
C ALA A 56 3.63 -14.17 13.70
N ARG A 57 3.90 -15.29 13.01
CA ARG A 57 5.15 -15.46 12.27
C ARG A 57 5.03 -14.80 10.90
N LYS A 58 6.13 -14.24 10.39
CA LYS A 58 6.19 -13.81 8.98
C LYS A 58 5.96 -15.02 8.09
N ALA A 59 4.84 -15.04 7.37
CA ALA A 59 4.66 -15.97 6.27
C ALA A 59 5.66 -15.60 5.18
N SER A 60 6.37 -16.57 4.61
CA SER A 60 7.18 -16.29 3.42
C SER A 60 6.22 -15.93 2.29
N THR A 61 6.08 -14.64 1.98
CA THR A 61 5.49 -14.23 0.71
C THR A 61 6.44 -14.77 -0.36
N GLY A 62 6.04 -15.86 -1.02
CA GLY A 62 6.91 -16.65 -1.87
C GLY A 62 7.65 -15.80 -2.89
N ALA A 63 8.90 -15.46 -2.59
CA ALA A 63 9.88 -14.91 -3.52
C ALA A 63 10.38 -15.99 -4.50
N ASN A 64 9.51 -16.90 -4.95
CA ASN A 64 9.86 -17.97 -5.88
C ASN A 64 8.79 -18.20 -6.95
N ARG A 65 8.40 -17.14 -7.66
CA ARG A 65 7.79 -17.25 -9.00
C ARG A 65 8.63 -16.60 -10.11
N ARG A 66 9.94 -16.43 -9.88
CA ARG A 66 10.90 -16.02 -10.93
C ARG A 66 12.03 -17.02 -11.18
N GLY A 67 11.96 -18.21 -10.58
CA GLY A 67 12.94 -19.28 -10.76
C GLY A 67 12.43 -20.49 -11.56
N ARG A 68 11.69 -20.31 -12.65
CA ARG A 68 11.40 -21.40 -13.61
C ARG A 68 11.07 -20.88 -15.02
N ALA A 69 11.91 -20.02 -15.57
CA ALA A 69 12.17 -20.03 -17.01
C ALA A 69 13.55 -20.66 -17.20
N SER A 70 13.65 -21.94 -16.84
CA SER A 70 14.76 -22.79 -17.25
C SER A 70 14.63 -23.02 -18.75
N SER A 71 15.62 -22.53 -19.50
CA SER A 71 16.26 -23.23 -20.61
C SER A 71 15.38 -24.21 -21.41
N ALA A 72 14.91 -23.75 -22.57
CA ALA A 72 14.63 -24.52 -23.80
C ALA A 72 14.38 -23.43 -24.86
N SER A 73 15.08 -23.32 -26.00
CA SER A 73 15.89 -24.22 -26.82
C SER A 73 16.88 -23.39 -27.63
#